data_AF-A0A8J1J2M6-F1
#
_entry.id   AF-A0A8J1J2M6-F1
#
_cell.length_a   1.000
_cell.length_b   1.000
_cell.length_c   1.000
_cell.angle_alpha   90.00
_cell.angle_beta   90.00
_cell.angle_gamma   90.00
#
_symmetry.space_group_name_H-M   'P 1'
#
loop_
_entity.id
_entity.type
_entity.pdbx_description
1 polymer ?
#
loop_
_entity_poly.entity_id
_entity_poly.type
_entity_poly.pdbx_seq_one_letter_code
_entity_poly.pdbx_strand_id
1 'polypeptide(L)'
;MLGSVRQVSATVVSTIWGPTRRLHSQASPAYRFVGLRDIITDGLNVYEIEISVNWLLLREDMANGSGATDFVLMGFPGVPQGYHIPISLAFFVIYMMSLGANGTVVALILPKGNLHQPMYILISNLALSDLLFDTVTLPKIIAKYWFGDGRMSFSGCYFQMSLVHLLGSLDSFLIMLMAGDRLIAIGQPLRYAALITPMVTLIICFFSLVLATGVSSVSTFLILDVPFCGKYKINSCFCSRTFVVPLICSDLSTFRVVNLSLSLIVLLVPLAFIILSYVIIIGVINSSFRSENLGKLFYTCTTHLLVTGMYYIPRLFLYVASYVRLIDSADADVLILCLYTFLPHVANPVIYCLRNKEIQVTLRDLYRRKVGSLM
;
A
#
# COMPACT_ATOMS: atom_id res chain seq x y z
N MET A 1 -18.08 18.96 -14.19
CA MET A 1 -17.33 17.72 -13.84
C MET A 1 -16.33 17.91 -12.69
N LEU A 2 -16.02 19.13 -12.25
CA LEU A 2 -15.29 19.44 -10.99
C LEU A 2 -15.96 18.90 -9.70
N GLY A 3 -17.27 18.67 -9.73
CA GLY A 3 -18.01 18.11 -8.60
C GLY A 3 -17.65 16.65 -8.30
N SER A 4 -17.47 15.80 -9.32
CA SER A 4 -17.38 14.35 -9.13
C SER A 4 -16.07 13.90 -8.46
N VAL A 5 -14.95 14.58 -8.69
CA VAL A 5 -13.64 14.18 -8.15
C VAL A 5 -13.47 14.65 -6.71
N ARG A 6 -13.90 15.89 -6.39
CA ARG A 6 -14.03 16.34 -5.00
C ARG A 6 -15.02 15.47 -4.23
N GLN A 7 -16.09 15.02 -4.87
CA GLN A 7 -17.11 14.21 -4.25
C GLN A 7 -16.65 12.77 -4.05
N VAL A 8 -15.82 12.16 -4.91
CA VAL A 8 -15.23 10.84 -4.62
C VAL A 8 -14.24 10.92 -3.45
N SER A 9 -13.33 11.90 -3.41
CA SER A 9 -12.42 12.09 -2.26
C SER A 9 -13.17 12.45 -0.97
N ALA A 10 -14.17 13.33 -1.03
CA ALA A 10 -14.98 13.70 0.14
C ALA A 10 -15.97 12.59 0.57
N THR A 11 -16.43 11.74 -0.35
CA THR A 11 -17.31 10.60 -0.02
C THR A 11 -16.50 9.46 0.59
N VAL A 12 -15.27 9.20 0.14
CA VAL A 12 -14.37 8.24 0.78
C VAL A 12 -14.00 8.71 2.20
N VAL A 13 -13.69 10.00 2.38
CA VAL A 13 -13.39 10.57 3.70
C VAL A 13 -14.62 10.61 4.63
N SER A 14 -15.81 10.95 4.12
CA SER A 14 -17.04 11.03 4.93
C SER A 14 -17.71 9.68 5.22
N THR A 15 -17.49 8.66 4.38
CA THR A 15 -17.95 7.28 4.63
C THR A 15 -17.10 6.59 5.70
N ILE A 16 -15.80 6.95 5.81
CA ILE A 16 -14.89 6.44 6.85
C ILE A 16 -15.05 7.22 8.17
N TRP A 17 -15.30 8.52 8.12
CA TRP A 17 -15.51 9.37 9.29
C TRP A 17 -16.92 9.98 9.26
N GLY A 18 -17.88 9.28 9.86
CA GLY A 18 -19.27 9.74 9.96
C GLY A 18 -19.43 11.11 10.65
N PRO A 19 -20.61 11.75 10.54
CA PRO A 19 -20.80 13.14 10.94
C PRO A 19 -20.66 13.35 12.45
N THR A 20 -19.80 14.29 12.82
CA THR A 20 -19.49 14.72 14.20
C THR A 20 -20.71 15.37 14.85
N ARG A 21 -21.41 14.65 15.74
CA ARG A 21 -22.32 15.28 16.71
C ARG A 21 -21.49 16.03 17.76
N ARG A 22 -21.58 17.35 17.74
CA ARG A 22 -21.09 18.22 18.81
C ARG A 22 -21.94 17.99 20.07
N LEU A 23 -21.37 17.34 21.07
CA LEU A 23 -21.82 17.46 22.45
C LEU A 23 -20.77 18.26 23.21
N HIS A 24 -21.14 19.49 23.57
CA HIS A 24 -20.46 20.33 24.55
C HIS A 24 -20.71 19.76 25.95
N SER A 25 -19.67 19.46 26.73
CA SER A 25 -19.30 20.23 27.94
C SER A 25 -18.27 19.51 28.84
N GLN A 26 -17.34 20.32 29.34
CA GLN A 26 -16.65 20.28 30.66
C GLN A 26 -15.57 19.23 31.03
N ALA A 27 -14.33 19.74 31.04
CA ALA A 27 -13.30 19.68 32.10
C ALA A 27 -12.40 18.43 32.29
N SER A 28 -11.11 18.53 31.87
CA SER A 28 -9.87 18.55 32.70
C SER A 28 -8.62 18.58 31.79
N PRO A 29 -7.44 19.12 32.20
CA PRO A 29 -6.31 19.34 31.30
C PRO A 29 -5.47 18.05 31.17
N ALA A 30 -5.84 17.20 30.23
CA ALA A 30 -5.05 16.04 29.84
C ALA A 30 -4.61 16.21 28.37
N TYR A 31 -3.29 16.28 28.19
CA TYR A 31 -2.53 15.94 26.98
C TYR A 31 -3.34 16.03 25.68
N ARG A 32 -3.23 17.17 25.00
CA ARG A 32 -3.73 17.34 23.63
C ARG A 32 -2.91 16.43 22.72
N PHE A 33 -3.34 15.19 22.58
CA PHE A 33 -2.80 14.22 21.64
C PHE A 33 -2.97 14.76 20.23
N VAL A 34 -1.86 15.04 19.54
CA VAL A 34 -1.85 15.14 18.07
C VAL A 34 -2.13 13.72 17.58
N GLY A 35 -3.35 13.51 17.07
CA GLY A 35 -3.84 12.18 16.72
C GLY A 35 -3.24 11.70 15.41
N LEU A 36 -3.25 10.38 15.18
CA LEU A 36 -2.99 9.79 13.86
C LEU A 36 -3.89 10.40 12.76
N ARG A 37 -5.03 10.97 13.15
CA ARG A 37 -5.91 11.79 12.31
C ARG A 37 -5.20 13.04 11.79
N ASP A 38 -4.47 13.75 12.65
CA ASP A 38 -3.70 14.95 12.30
C ASP A 38 -2.49 14.57 11.44
N ILE A 39 -1.86 13.40 11.67
CA ILE A 39 -0.79 12.87 10.80
C ILE A 39 -1.33 12.43 9.43
N ILE A 40 -2.60 12.02 9.31
CA ILE A 40 -3.21 11.66 8.02
C ILE A 40 -3.69 12.91 7.28
N THR A 41 -4.17 13.94 7.98
CA THR A 41 -4.53 15.23 7.35
C THR A 41 -3.33 16.14 7.06
N ASP A 42 -2.26 16.07 7.85
CA ASP A 42 -1.06 16.93 7.71
C ASP A 42 0.17 16.18 7.17
N GLY A 43 0.18 14.84 7.15
CA GLY A 43 1.37 14.02 6.84
C GLY A 43 1.44 13.39 5.46
N LEU A 44 0.40 13.49 4.64
CA LEU A 44 0.66 13.70 3.21
C LEU A 44 1.39 15.03 3.15
N ASN A 45 2.60 15.09 2.61
CA ASN A 45 3.30 16.37 2.46
C ASN A 45 2.47 17.22 1.47
N VAL A 46 1.45 17.92 2.01
CA VAL A 46 0.37 18.54 1.26
C VAL A 46 0.96 19.54 0.28
N TYR A 47 2.08 20.17 0.63
CA TYR A 47 2.80 21.09 -0.23
C TYR A 47 3.35 20.46 -1.52
N GLU A 48 4.02 19.29 -1.48
CA GLU A 48 4.55 18.69 -2.72
C GLU A 48 3.47 18.01 -3.54
N ILE A 49 2.48 17.38 -2.89
CA ILE A 49 1.34 16.77 -3.57
C ILE A 49 0.41 17.85 -4.13
N GLU A 50 0.18 18.98 -3.44
CA GLU A 50 -0.49 20.16 -4.01
C GLU A 50 0.29 20.72 -5.18
N ILE A 51 1.62 20.80 -5.12
CA ILE A 51 2.42 21.28 -6.25
C ILE A 51 2.25 20.34 -7.44
N SER A 52 2.45 19.04 -7.28
CA SER A 52 2.26 18.06 -8.35
C SER A 52 0.80 18.05 -8.86
N VAL A 53 -0.19 18.15 -7.98
CA VAL A 53 -1.62 18.19 -8.36
C VAL A 53 -1.99 19.51 -9.04
N ASN A 54 -1.55 20.67 -8.54
CA ASN A 54 -1.76 21.96 -9.20
C ASN A 54 -1.08 22.02 -10.57
N TRP A 55 0.14 21.49 -10.70
CA TRP A 55 0.80 21.40 -12.01
C TRP A 55 0.10 20.43 -12.96
N LEU A 56 -0.41 19.30 -12.45
CA LEU A 56 -1.23 18.37 -13.24
C LEU A 56 -2.56 19.00 -13.68
N LEU A 57 -3.20 19.80 -12.82
CA LEU A 57 -4.41 20.55 -13.14
C LEU A 57 -4.14 21.66 -14.18
N LEU A 58 -3.04 22.41 -14.02
CA LEU A 58 -2.61 23.43 -14.99
C LEU A 58 -2.33 22.81 -16.38
N ARG A 59 -1.77 21.60 -16.43
CA ARG A 59 -1.56 20.88 -17.69
C ARG A 59 -2.86 20.35 -18.29
N GLU A 60 -3.81 19.91 -17.47
CA GLU A 60 -5.14 19.48 -17.91
C GLU A 60 -5.89 20.64 -18.59
N ASP A 61 -5.76 21.86 -18.07
CA ASP A 61 -6.31 23.08 -18.68
C ASP A 61 -5.65 23.39 -20.04
N MET A 62 -4.33 23.19 -20.18
CA MET A 62 -3.64 23.37 -21.47
C MET A 62 -3.98 22.27 -22.49
N ALA A 63 -4.22 21.03 -22.03
CA ALA A 63 -4.59 19.90 -22.88
C ALA A 63 -6.05 19.97 -23.37
N ASN A 64 -6.96 20.51 -22.55
CA ASN A 64 -8.35 20.74 -22.96
C ASN A 64 -8.49 21.74 -24.12
N GLY A 65 -7.53 22.66 -24.28
CA GLY A 65 -7.47 23.58 -25.43
C GLY A 65 -6.95 22.95 -26.73
N SER A 66 -6.33 21.76 -26.67
CA SER A 66 -5.69 21.09 -27.83
C SER A 66 -6.26 19.70 -28.15
N GLY A 67 -7.36 19.29 -27.51
CA GLY A 67 -7.95 17.96 -27.68
C GLY A 67 -7.20 16.91 -26.87
N ALA A 68 -7.53 16.82 -25.57
CA ALA A 68 -6.91 15.89 -24.64
C ALA A 68 -7.02 14.42 -25.12
N THR A 69 -5.88 13.74 -25.19
CA THR A 69 -5.79 12.32 -25.54
C THR A 69 -5.91 11.46 -24.28
N ASP A 70 -7.01 10.72 -24.13
CA ASP A 70 -7.25 9.83 -23.00
C ASP A 70 -6.44 8.53 -23.08
N PHE A 71 -5.93 8.06 -21.93
CA PHE A 71 -5.41 6.70 -21.79
C PHE A 71 -6.54 5.68 -21.68
N VAL A 72 -6.30 4.47 -22.16
CA VAL A 72 -7.24 3.35 -22.09
C VAL A 72 -6.56 2.18 -21.40
N LEU A 73 -7.03 1.84 -20.20
CA LEU A 73 -6.62 0.64 -19.48
C LEU A 73 -7.14 -0.61 -20.20
N MET A 74 -6.23 -1.49 -20.59
CA MET A 74 -6.56 -2.71 -21.34
C MET A 74 -6.81 -3.91 -20.42
N GLY A 75 -6.23 -3.96 -19.21
CA GLY A 75 -6.31 -5.16 -18.37
C GLY A 75 -5.54 -6.30 -19.01
N PHE A 76 -6.23 -7.41 -19.31
CA PHE A 76 -5.68 -8.57 -20.01
C PHE A 76 -5.97 -8.47 -21.52
N PRO A 77 -5.00 -8.04 -22.36
CA PRO A 77 -5.23 -7.81 -23.78
C PRO A 77 -5.55 -9.08 -24.60
N GLY A 78 -5.02 -10.25 -24.24
CA GLY A 78 -5.17 -11.49 -25.02
C GLY A 78 -6.33 -12.38 -24.57
N VAL A 79 -7.03 -12.01 -23.49
CA VAL A 79 -8.13 -12.81 -22.94
C VAL A 79 -9.43 -12.59 -23.73
N PRO A 80 -10.11 -13.68 -24.18
CA PRO A 80 -11.39 -13.57 -24.88
C PRO A 80 -12.47 -12.87 -24.05
N GLN A 81 -13.37 -12.15 -24.72
CA GLN A 81 -14.43 -11.35 -24.05
C GLN A 81 -15.28 -12.17 -23.07
N GLY A 82 -15.50 -13.46 -23.33
CA GLY A 82 -16.25 -14.35 -22.43
C GLY A 82 -15.64 -14.50 -21.02
N TYR A 83 -14.34 -14.23 -20.86
CA TYR A 83 -13.64 -14.30 -19.58
C TYR A 83 -13.53 -12.95 -18.86
N HIS A 84 -13.98 -11.85 -19.47
CA HIS A 84 -13.92 -10.52 -18.83
C HIS A 84 -14.81 -10.46 -17.58
N ILE A 85 -16.00 -11.07 -17.61
CA ILE A 85 -16.90 -11.16 -16.47
C ILE A 85 -16.28 -11.93 -15.30
N PRO A 86 -15.82 -13.19 -15.44
CA PRO A 86 -15.23 -13.92 -14.32
C PRO A 86 -13.97 -13.25 -13.76
N ILE A 87 -13.12 -12.65 -14.60
CA ILE A 87 -11.95 -11.88 -14.14
C ILE A 87 -12.38 -10.67 -13.32
N SER A 88 -13.36 -9.90 -13.81
CA SER A 88 -13.87 -8.73 -13.10
C SER A 88 -14.55 -9.10 -11.78
N LEU A 89 -15.24 -10.24 -11.73
CA LEU A 89 -15.83 -10.77 -10.50
C LEU A 89 -14.74 -11.17 -9.50
N ALA A 90 -13.65 -11.80 -9.97
CA ALA A 90 -12.50 -12.10 -9.13
C ALA A 90 -11.89 -10.82 -8.54
N PHE A 91 -11.69 -9.77 -9.35
CA PHE A 91 -11.22 -8.47 -8.86
C PHE A 91 -12.18 -7.83 -7.85
N PHE A 92 -13.48 -7.92 -8.08
CA PHE A 92 -14.49 -7.43 -7.14
C PHE A 92 -14.43 -8.18 -5.81
N VAL A 93 -14.33 -9.51 -5.84
CA VAL A 93 -14.20 -10.32 -4.62
C VAL A 93 -12.92 -9.98 -3.87
N ILE A 94 -11.79 -9.85 -4.57
CA ILE A 94 -10.51 -9.40 -4.00
C ILE A 94 -10.66 -8.03 -3.33
N TYR A 95 -11.30 -7.07 -4.02
CA TYR A 95 -11.54 -5.73 -3.49
C TYR A 95 -12.37 -5.75 -2.20
N MET A 96 -13.47 -6.52 -2.20
CA MET A 96 -14.34 -6.65 -1.02
C MET A 96 -13.63 -7.36 0.14
N MET A 97 -12.82 -8.38 -0.13
CA MET A 97 -12.00 -9.04 0.87
C MET A 97 -10.99 -8.08 1.48
N SER A 98 -10.28 -7.29 0.65
CA SER A 98 -9.33 -6.30 1.14
C SER A 98 -10.00 -5.20 1.96
N LEU A 99 -11.11 -4.62 1.45
CA LEU A 99 -11.93 -3.65 2.18
C LEU A 99 -12.35 -4.17 3.55
N GLY A 100 -12.87 -5.40 3.61
CA GLY A 100 -13.30 -6.01 4.85
C GLY A 100 -12.14 -6.29 5.79
N ALA A 101 -11.09 -6.94 5.29
CA ALA A 101 -9.98 -7.42 6.11
C ALA A 101 -9.10 -6.27 6.62
N ASN A 102 -8.58 -5.43 5.72
CA ASN A 102 -7.77 -4.27 6.09
C ASN A 102 -8.61 -3.20 6.79
N GLY A 103 -9.85 -2.96 6.34
CA GLY A 103 -10.75 -1.99 6.99
C GLY A 103 -11.08 -2.37 8.43
N THR A 104 -11.25 -3.66 8.71
CA THR A 104 -11.40 -4.16 10.08
C THR A 104 -10.14 -3.91 10.90
N VAL A 105 -8.94 -4.20 10.38
CA VAL A 105 -7.67 -3.93 11.08
C VAL A 105 -7.56 -2.46 11.49
N VAL A 106 -7.80 -1.55 10.55
CA VAL A 106 -7.77 -0.10 10.80
C VAL A 106 -8.84 0.30 11.84
N ALA A 107 -10.07 -0.18 11.68
CA ALA A 107 -11.18 0.13 12.60
C ALA A 107 -10.97 -0.43 14.02
N LEU A 108 -10.19 -1.49 14.19
CA LEU A 108 -9.90 -2.07 15.50
C LEU A 108 -8.77 -1.34 16.23
N ILE A 109 -7.75 -0.90 15.49
CA ILE A 109 -6.54 -0.33 16.06
C ILE A 109 -6.71 1.17 16.36
N LEU A 110 -7.32 1.95 15.45
CA LEU A 110 -7.44 3.41 15.61
C LEU A 110 -8.22 3.87 16.85
N PRO A 111 -9.36 3.26 17.24
CA PRO A 111 -10.19 3.78 18.33
C PRO A 111 -9.69 3.36 19.72
N LYS A 112 -8.83 2.35 19.82
CA LYS A 112 -8.47 1.74 21.12
C LYS A 112 -7.11 2.24 21.62
N GLY A 113 -7.16 3.16 22.58
CA GLY A 113 -6.02 3.63 23.39
C GLY A 113 -5.08 2.51 23.86
N ASN A 114 -5.63 1.35 24.22
CA ASN A 114 -4.88 0.23 24.80
C ASN A 114 -4.12 -0.62 23.74
N LEU A 115 -4.35 -0.42 22.44
CA LEU A 115 -3.64 -1.11 21.36
C LEU A 115 -2.52 -0.27 20.73
N HIS A 116 -2.11 0.86 21.34
CA HIS A 116 -0.98 1.67 20.86
C HIS A 116 0.39 1.00 21.13
N GLN A 117 0.53 -0.31 20.89
CA GLN A 117 1.87 -0.89 20.81
C GLN A 117 2.48 -0.56 19.44
N PRO A 118 3.79 -0.29 19.38
CA PRO A 118 4.55 -0.03 18.14
C PRO A 118 4.19 -0.92 16.96
N MET A 119 4.15 -2.24 17.17
CA MET A 119 3.78 -3.20 16.12
C MET A 119 2.38 -2.97 15.55
N TYR A 120 1.38 -2.60 16.37
CA TYR A 120 0.02 -2.34 15.87
C TYR A 120 -0.06 -1.06 15.04
N ILE A 121 0.74 -0.05 15.39
CA ILE A 121 0.85 1.17 14.59
C ILE A 121 1.38 0.82 13.20
N LEU A 122 2.42 -0.01 13.10
CA LEU A 122 2.96 -0.46 11.82
C LEU A 122 1.94 -1.28 11.01
N ILE A 123 1.26 -2.24 11.64
CA ILE A 123 0.22 -3.06 11.00
C ILE A 123 -0.95 -2.18 10.51
N SER A 124 -1.35 -1.18 11.29
CA SER A 124 -2.44 -0.27 10.89
C SER A 124 -2.05 0.62 9.72
N ASN A 125 -0.81 1.10 9.66
CA ASN A 125 -0.32 1.88 8.51
C ASN A 125 -0.22 1.01 7.25
N LEU A 126 0.23 -0.26 7.40
CA LEU A 126 0.29 -1.21 6.29
C LEU A 126 -1.13 -1.52 5.75
N ALA A 127 -2.08 -1.82 6.65
CA ALA A 127 -3.46 -2.07 6.25
C ALA A 127 -4.12 -0.83 5.59
N LEU A 128 -3.80 0.38 6.06
CA LEU A 128 -4.26 1.61 5.42
C LEU A 128 -3.65 1.77 4.02
N SER A 129 -2.37 1.47 3.86
CA SER A 129 -1.68 1.49 2.56
C SER A 129 -2.30 0.51 1.57
N ASP A 130 -2.52 -0.75 2.00
CA ASP A 130 -3.17 -1.81 1.21
C ASP A 130 -4.59 -1.38 0.75
N LEU A 131 -5.40 -0.79 1.65
CA LEU A 131 -6.74 -0.27 1.31
C LEU A 131 -6.70 0.84 0.26
N LEU A 132 -5.78 1.79 0.42
CA LEU A 132 -5.64 2.91 -0.49
C LEU A 132 -5.19 2.42 -1.86
N PHE A 133 -4.24 1.47 -1.91
CA PHE A 133 -3.77 0.87 -3.15
C PHE A 133 -4.92 0.21 -3.90
N ASP A 134 -5.68 -0.64 -3.21
CA ASP A 134 -6.78 -1.39 -3.80
C ASP A 134 -7.92 -0.49 -4.26
N THR A 135 -8.26 0.54 -3.48
CA THR A 135 -9.31 1.51 -3.82
C THR A 135 -8.91 2.38 -5.01
N VAL A 136 -7.63 2.70 -5.16
CA VAL A 136 -7.14 3.51 -6.30
C VAL A 136 -7.06 2.69 -7.59
N THR A 137 -6.88 1.37 -7.51
CA THR A 137 -6.61 0.51 -8.68
C THR A 137 -7.78 -0.37 -9.11
N LEU A 138 -8.39 -1.13 -8.19
CA LEU A 138 -9.39 -2.16 -8.51
C LEU A 138 -10.70 -1.60 -9.08
N PRO A 139 -11.30 -0.52 -8.53
CA PRO A 139 -12.57 0.00 -9.06
C PRO A 139 -12.51 0.38 -10.54
N LYS A 140 -11.38 0.95 -11.01
CA LYS A 140 -11.26 1.39 -12.40
C LYS A 140 -11.21 0.21 -13.37
N ILE A 141 -10.47 -0.85 -13.03
CA ILE A 141 -10.40 -2.04 -13.89
C ILE A 141 -11.70 -2.85 -13.87
N ILE A 142 -12.41 -2.87 -12.74
CA ILE A 142 -13.76 -3.47 -12.65
C ILE A 142 -14.73 -2.70 -13.55
N ALA A 143 -14.75 -1.37 -13.47
CA ALA A 143 -15.60 -0.51 -14.31
C ALA A 143 -15.30 -0.71 -15.81
N LYS A 144 -14.03 -0.90 -16.17
CA LYS A 144 -13.62 -1.22 -17.54
C LYS A 144 -14.24 -2.53 -18.06
N TYR A 145 -14.32 -3.57 -17.24
CA TYR A 145 -14.92 -4.85 -17.66
C TYR A 145 -16.45 -4.87 -17.60
N TRP A 146 -17.06 -4.16 -16.65
CA TRP A 146 -18.53 -4.16 -16.48
C TRP A 146 -19.24 -3.17 -17.40
N PHE A 147 -18.63 -1.99 -17.61
CA PHE A 147 -19.28 -0.86 -18.29
C PHE A 147 -18.51 -0.38 -19.53
N GLY A 148 -17.38 -1.01 -19.85
CA GLY A 148 -16.50 -0.54 -20.93
C GLY A 148 -15.75 0.76 -20.59
N ASP A 149 -15.81 1.23 -19.33
CA ASP A 149 -15.17 2.47 -18.89
C ASP A 149 -13.68 2.26 -18.53
N GLY A 150 -12.88 2.01 -19.56
CA GLY A 150 -11.42 1.92 -19.46
C GLY A 150 -10.69 3.24 -19.63
N ARG A 151 -11.39 4.34 -19.95
CA ARG A 151 -10.77 5.63 -20.25
C ARG A 151 -10.33 6.34 -18.98
N MET A 152 -9.13 6.88 -19.00
CA MET A 152 -8.55 7.63 -17.90
C MET A 152 -7.83 8.84 -18.44
N SER A 153 -8.06 9.99 -17.82
CA SER A 153 -7.34 11.20 -18.17
C SER A 153 -5.85 11.02 -17.93
N PHE A 154 -5.06 11.83 -18.62
CA PHE A 154 -3.63 11.91 -18.40
C PHE A 154 -3.29 12.14 -16.91
N SER A 155 -3.93 13.15 -16.31
CA SER A 155 -3.78 13.49 -14.89
C SER A 155 -4.16 12.33 -13.96
N GLY A 156 -5.25 11.62 -14.28
CA GLY A 156 -5.71 10.45 -13.55
C GLY A 156 -4.69 9.30 -13.57
N CYS A 157 -4.08 9.03 -14.73
CA CYS A 157 -3.03 8.01 -14.84
C CYS A 157 -1.81 8.38 -14.00
N TYR A 158 -1.33 9.62 -14.11
CA TYR A 158 -0.16 10.09 -13.37
C TYR A 158 -0.40 10.08 -11.86
N PHE A 159 -1.57 10.50 -11.42
CA PHE A 159 -1.97 10.44 -10.02
C PHE A 159 -2.01 9.00 -9.50
N GLN A 160 -2.72 8.10 -10.22
CA GLN A 160 -2.78 6.68 -9.88
C GLN A 160 -1.38 6.06 -9.81
N MET A 161 -0.54 6.32 -10.83
CA MET A 161 0.83 5.84 -10.91
C MET A 161 1.71 6.35 -9.74
N SER A 162 1.56 7.61 -9.33
CA SER A 162 2.35 8.16 -8.23
C SER A 162 1.94 7.55 -6.89
N LEU A 163 0.64 7.35 -6.67
CA LEU A 163 0.14 6.69 -5.48
C LEU A 163 0.57 5.23 -5.38
N VAL A 164 0.45 4.43 -6.44
CA VAL A 164 0.84 3.01 -6.38
C VAL A 164 2.33 2.82 -6.05
N HIS A 165 3.21 3.71 -6.53
CA HIS A 165 4.64 3.63 -6.23
C HIS A 165 4.98 4.18 -4.85
N LEU A 166 4.28 5.21 -4.37
CA LEU A 166 4.40 5.70 -3.01
C LEU A 166 3.99 4.62 -2.02
N LEU A 167 2.79 4.07 -2.17
CA LEU A 167 2.22 3.04 -1.29
C LEU A 167 3.09 1.78 -1.31
N GLY A 168 3.49 1.30 -2.49
CA GLY A 168 4.39 0.15 -2.59
C GLY A 168 5.79 0.40 -2.01
N SER A 169 6.28 1.64 -1.99
CA SER A 169 7.55 1.97 -1.30
C SER A 169 7.36 2.01 0.21
N LEU A 170 6.25 2.61 0.66
CA LEU A 170 5.87 2.65 2.06
C LEU A 170 5.72 1.25 2.65
N ASP A 171 5.04 0.33 1.95
CA ASP A 171 4.88 -1.06 2.39
C ASP A 171 6.23 -1.76 2.60
N SER A 172 7.19 -1.55 1.69
CA SER A 172 8.55 -2.08 1.80
C SER A 172 9.23 -1.57 3.09
N PHE A 173 9.13 -0.27 3.37
CA PHE A 173 9.68 0.32 4.58
C PHE A 173 8.94 -0.14 5.85
N LEU A 174 7.61 -0.23 5.83
CA LEU A 174 6.84 -0.72 6.97
C LEU A 174 7.19 -2.19 7.31
N ILE A 175 7.37 -3.05 6.30
CA ILE A 175 7.81 -4.44 6.50
C ILE A 175 9.23 -4.49 7.10
N MET A 176 10.13 -3.61 6.66
CA MET A 176 11.46 -3.47 7.26
C MET A 176 11.39 -3.03 8.73
N LEU A 177 10.55 -2.05 9.06
CA LEU A 177 10.36 -1.56 10.42
C LEU A 177 9.76 -2.64 11.34
N MET A 178 8.82 -3.44 10.84
CA MET A 178 8.28 -4.57 11.60
C MET A 178 9.36 -5.62 11.91
N ALA A 179 10.30 -5.88 11.00
CA ALA A 179 11.46 -6.73 11.29
C ALA A 179 12.40 -6.10 12.32
N GLY A 180 12.59 -4.78 12.27
CA GLY A 180 13.36 -4.01 13.26
C GLY A 180 12.76 -4.06 14.67
N ASP A 181 11.44 -3.88 14.79
CA ASP A 181 10.70 -4.02 16.05
C ASP A 181 10.95 -5.41 16.68
N ARG A 182 10.85 -6.47 15.86
CA ARG A 182 11.11 -7.86 16.31
C ARG A 182 12.55 -8.09 16.72
N LEU A 183 13.51 -7.53 15.98
CA LEU A 183 14.93 -7.63 16.30
C LEU A 183 15.22 -7.04 17.68
N ILE A 184 14.70 -5.85 17.98
CA ILE A 184 14.95 -5.19 19.27
C ILE A 184 14.19 -5.90 20.40
N ALA A 185 12.94 -6.32 20.16
CA ALA A 185 12.14 -7.03 21.15
C ALA A 185 12.78 -8.36 21.59
N ILE A 186 13.37 -9.12 20.68
CA ILE A 186 14.01 -10.41 20.98
C ILE A 186 15.46 -10.23 21.40
N GLY A 187 16.22 -9.37 20.72
CA GLY A 187 17.65 -9.19 20.95
C GLY A 187 17.98 -8.40 22.22
N GLN A 188 17.11 -7.45 22.62
CA GLN A 188 17.35 -6.58 23.79
C GLN A 188 16.05 -6.30 24.58
N PRO A 189 15.43 -7.32 25.19
CA PRO A 189 14.11 -7.19 25.83
C PRO A 189 14.08 -6.13 26.94
N LEU A 190 15.16 -5.99 27.71
CA LEU A 190 15.27 -4.99 28.79
C LEU A 190 15.29 -3.54 28.29
N ARG A 191 15.73 -3.31 27.05
CA ARG A 191 15.82 -1.97 26.44
C ARG A 191 14.66 -1.66 25.51
N TYR A 192 13.83 -2.65 25.15
CA TYR A 192 12.74 -2.49 24.19
C TYR A 192 11.80 -1.33 24.57
N ALA A 193 11.31 -1.30 25.81
CA ALA A 193 10.38 -0.27 26.27
C ALA A 193 10.97 1.16 26.27
N ALA A 194 12.30 1.28 26.35
CA ALA A 194 12.99 2.57 26.28
C ALA A 194 13.29 3.02 24.84
N LEU A 195 13.56 2.06 23.93
CA LEU A 195 13.94 2.34 22.54
C LEU A 195 12.73 2.48 21.60
N ILE A 196 11.74 1.60 21.76
CA ILE A 196 10.60 1.47 20.86
C ILE A 196 9.34 1.91 21.59
N THR A 197 9.04 3.20 21.46
CA THR A 197 7.84 3.82 22.01
C THR A 197 6.84 4.13 20.88
N PRO A 198 5.55 4.34 21.20
CA PRO A 198 4.55 4.70 20.21
C PRO A 198 4.93 5.98 19.45
N MET A 199 5.45 6.99 20.15
CA MET A 199 5.89 8.24 19.54
C MET A 199 7.06 8.05 18.57
N VAL A 200 8.09 7.30 18.98
CA VAL A 200 9.23 6.97 18.10
C VAL A 200 8.73 6.22 16.85
N THR A 201 7.79 5.28 17.02
CA THR A 201 7.22 4.53 15.90
C THR A 201 6.49 5.44 14.93
N LEU A 202 5.68 6.38 15.43
CA LEU A 202 4.98 7.36 14.59
C LEU A 202 5.96 8.25 13.82
N ILE A 203 7.00 8.73 14.48
CA ILE A 203 8.04 9.55 13.85
C ILE A 203 8.72 8.77 12.71
N ILE A 204 9.10 7.51 12.95
CA ILE A 204 9.76 6.69 11.92
C ILE A 204 8.79 6.33 10.78
N CYS A 205 7.50 6.10 11.07
CA CYS A 205 6.47 5.92 10.03
C CYS A 205 6.35 7.17 9.16
N PHE A 206 6.33 8.36 9.77
CA PHE A 206 6.29 9.63 9.05
C PHE A 206 7.53 9.81 8.15
N PHE A 207 8.73 9.55 8.65
CA PHE A 207 9.94 9.59 7.82
C PHE A 207 9.90 8.59 6.66
N SER A 208 9.35 7.40 6.89
CA SER A 208 9.18 6.38 5.85
C SER A 208 8.21 6.85 4.75
N LEU A 209 7.13 7.52 5.14
CA LEU A 209 6.18 8.14 4.21
C LEU A 209 6.82 9.27 3.40
N VAL A 210 7.60 10.16 4.04
CA VAL A 210 8.33 11.23 3.35
C VAL A 210 9.34 10.64 2.35
N LEU A 211 10.10 9.62 2.75
CA LEU A 211 11.05 8.95 1.87
C LEU A 211 10.34 8.27 0.68
N ALA A 212 9.25 7.55 0.93
CA ALA A 212 8.45 6.91 -0.11
C ALA A 212 7.87 7.93 -1.10
N THR A 213 7.42 9.09 -0.59
CA THR A 213 6.94 10.21 -1.40
C THR A 213 8.07 10.75 -2.27
N GLY A 214 9.24 11.04 -1.71
CA GLY A 214 10.40 11.53 -2.47
C GLY A 214 10.81 10.60 -3.60
N VAL A 215 10.87 9.29 -3.36
CA VAL A 215 11.21 8.30 -4.41
C VAL A 215 10.16 8.28 -5.53
N SER A 216 8.87 8.32 -5.17
CA SER A 216 7.79 8.35 -6.15
C SER A 216 7.82 9.64 -6.97
N SER A 217 7.92 10.80 -6.30
CA SER A 217 7.96 12.13 -6.89
C SER A 217 9.11 12.28 -7.89
N VAL A 218 10.36 11.97 -7.50
CA VAL A 218 11.53 12.06 -8.40
C VAL A 218 11.28 11.32 -9.71
N SER A 219 10.68 10.14 -9.61
CA SER A 219 10.41 9.31 -10.78
C SER A 219 9.27 9.85 -11.62
N THR A 220 8.21 10.37 -11.01
CA THR A 220 7.09 10.98 -11.75
C THR A 220 7.52 12.27 -12.44
N PHE A 221 8.31 13.13 -11.79
CA PHE A 221 8.80 14.39 -12.35
C PHE A 221 9.61 14.20 -13.64
N LEU A 222 10.45 13.16 -13.69
CA LEU A 222 11.28 12.88 -14.87
C LEU A 222 10.49 12.49 -16.13
N ILE A 223 9.21 12.11 -16.00
CA ILE A 223 8.35 11.71 -17.12
C ILE A 223 7.17 12.67 -17.32
N LEU A 224 7.07 13.77 -16.57
CA LEU A 224 5.97 14.73 -16.73
C LEU A 224 6.02 15.37 -18.11
N ASP A 225 7.12 15.99 -18.54
CA ASP A 225 7.13 16.84 -19.74
C ASP A 225 7.44 16.12 -21.05
N VAL A 226 7.30 14.80 -21.08
CA VAL A 226 7.76 13.98 -22.20
C VAL A 226 6.62 13.67 -23.19
N PRO A 227 6.83 13.84 -24.51
CA PRO A 227 5.80 13.54 -25.51
C PRO A 227 5.55 12.04 -25.68
N PHE A 228 4.28 11.68 -25.94
CA PHE A 228 3.83 10.30 -26.18
C PHE A 228 3.66 10.04 -27.69
N CYS A 229 4.12 8.88 -28.16
CA CYS A 229 4.12 8.51 -29.59
C CYS A 229 3.15 7.37 -29.92
N GLY A 230 2.60 6.72 -28.90
CA GLY A 230 1.85 5.48 -29.04
C GLY A 230 0.33 5.64 -29.13
N LYS A 231 -0.33 4.52 -29.43
CA LYS A 231 -1.74 4.34 -29.08
C LYS A 231 -1.80 4.39 -27.55
N TYR A 232 -2.56 5.31 -26.96
CA TYR A 232 -2.70 5.53 -25.50
C TYR A 232 -3.33 4.34 -24.75
N LYS A 233 -2.93 3.11 -25.05
CA LYS A 233 -3.44 1.86 -24.51
C LYS A 233 -2.43 1.29 -23.54
N ILE A 234 -2.85 1.10 -22.30
CA ILE A 234 -2.02 0.57 -21.21
C ILE A 234 -2.37 -0.90 -21.04
N ASN A 235 -1.47 -1.80 -21.44
CA ASN A 235 -1.63 -3.25 -21.31
C ASN A 235 -1.42 -3.71 -19.86
N SER A 236 -2.24 -3.21 -18.93
CA SER A 236 -2.22 -3.54 -17.52
C SER A 236 -3.57 -3.26 -16.86
N CYS A 237 -3.78 -3.84 -15.68
CA CYS A 237 -4.94 -3.59 -14.83
C CYS A 237 -4.93 -2.19 -14.18
N PHE A 238 -3.76 -1.55 -14.05
CA PHE A 238 -3.64 -0.19 -13.51
C PHE A 238 -2.45 0.55 -14.13
N CYS A 239 -2.45 1.88 -14.02
CA CYS A 239 -1.40 2.74 -14.52
C CYS A 239 -0.14 2.59 -13.66
N SER A 240 0.93 2.14 -14.30
CA SER A 240 2.24 1.88 -13.70
C SER A 240 3.33 2.30 -14.66
N ARG A 241 4.49 2.73 -14.10
CA ARG A 241 5.66 3.17 -14.87
C ARG A 241 6.08 2.12 -15.90
N THR A 242 6.03 0.84 -15.55
CA THR A 242 6.41 -0.28 -16.44
C THR A 242 5.63 -0.30 -17.74
N PHE A 243 4.34 0.08 -17.70
CA PHE A 243 3.45 0.02 -18.87
C PHE A 243 3.26 1.36 -19.58
N VAL A 244 3.57 2.47 -18.90
CA VAL A 244 3.48 3.83 -19.47
C VAL A 244 4.76 4.23 -20.19
N VAL A 245 5.93 3.89 -19.64
CA VAL A 245 7.25 4.25 -20.19
C VAL A 245 7.47 3.78 -21.64
N PRO A 246 7.01 2.58 -22.06
CA PRO A 246 7.11 2.16 -23.47
C PRO A 246 6.29 2.99 -24.46
N LEU A 247 5.35 3.83 -24.00
CA LEU A 247 4.48 4.65 -24.87
C LEU A 247 5.10 6.03 -25.22
N ILE A 248 6.23 6.36 -24.59
CA ILE A 248 6.89 7.66 -24.69
C ILE A 248 7.84 7.70 -25.90
N CYS A 249 7.87 8.84 -26.61
CA CYS A 249 8.66 9.05 -27.83
C CYS A 249 10.16 9.25 -27.61
N SER A 250 10.53 9.91 -26.52
CA SER A 250 11.88 10.43 -26.34
C SER A 250 12.84 9.35 -25.87
N ASP A 251 14.14 9.62 -25.98
CA ASP A 251 15.11 8.82 -25.23
C ASP A 251 14.83 8.96 -23.73
N LEU A 252 14.73 7.81 -23.07
CA LEU A 252 14.49 7.66 -21.64
C LEU A 252 15.61 6.85 -20.98
N SER A 253 16.77 6.75 -21.61
CA SER A 253 17.95 6.05 -21.08
C SER A 253 18.27 6.47 -19.64
N THR A 254 18.42 7.77 -19.38
CA THR A 254 18.65 8.33 -18.03
C THR A 254 17.52 7.98 -17.07
N PHE A 255 16.26 8.17 -17.48
CA PHE A 255 15.11 7.86 -16.65
C PHE A 255 15.07 6.37 -16.28
N ARG A 256 15.32 5.47 -17.23
CA ARG A 256 15.33 4.02 -17.00
C ARG A 256 16.39 3.63 -15.97
N VAL A 257 17.60 4.18 -16.09
CA VAL A 257 18.70 3.92 -15.14
C VAL A 257 18.37 4.44 -13.74
N VAL A 258 17.88 5.68 -13.63
CA VAL A 258 17.51 6.29 -12.34
C VAL A 258 16.35 5.52 -11.70
N ASN A 259 15.27 5.26 -12.44
CA ASN A 259 14.10 4.54 -11.96
C ASN A 259 14.45 3.09 -11.55
N LEU A 260 15.29 2.41 -12.32
CA LEU A 260 15.78 1.07 -11.98
C LEU A 260 16.60 1.10 -10.69
N SER A 261 17.53 2.05 -10.57
CA SER A 261 18.38 2.21 -9.39
C SER A 261 17.55 2.48 -8.13
N LEU A 262 16.61 3.42 -8.20
CA LEU A 262 15.69 3.73 -7.10
C LEU A 262 14.82 2.53 -6.72
N SER A 263 14.29 1.82 -7.71
CA SER A 263 13.45 0.63 -7.47
C SER A 263 14.24 -0.49 -6.81
N LEU A 264 15.49 -0.73 -7.23
CA LEU A 264 16.38 -1.70 -6.60
C LEU A 264 16.77 -1.29 -5.18
N ILE A 265 17.03 -0.01 -4.91
CA ILE A 265 17.32 0.47 -3.55
C ILE A 265 16.11 0.22 -2.63
N VAL A 266 14.91 0.63 -3.05
CA VAL A 266 13.66 0.46 -2.28
C VAL A 266 13.30 -1.02 -2.06
N LEU A 267 13.70 -1.91 -2.96
CA LEU A 267 13.46 -3.34 -2.83
C LEU A 267 14.55 -4.04 -2.00
N LEU A 268 15.82 -3.85 -2.34
CA LEU A 268 16.93 -4.64 -1.82
C LEU A 268 17.43 -4.16 -0.46
N VAL A 269 17.41 -2.85 -0.17
CA VAL A 269 17.87 -2.34 1.13
C VAL A 269 16.94 -2.83 2.26
N PRO A 270 15.61 -2.66 2.17
CA PRO A 270 14.67 -3.28 3.11
C PRO A 270 14.84 -4.80 3.23
N LEU A 271 14.97 -5.50 2.10
CA LEU A 271 15.14 -6.96 2.11
C LEU A 271 16.42 -7.40 2.82
N ALA A 272 17.55 -6.74 2.54
CA ALA A 272 18.82 -7.03 3.19
C ALA A 272 18.76 -6.78 4.70
N PHE A 273 18.13 -5.68 5.12
CA PHE A 273 17.91 -5.40 6.53
C PHE A 273 17.05 -6.47 7.20
N ILE A 274 15.97 -6.91 6.55
CA ILE A 274 15.09 -7.97 7.07
C ILE A 274 15.88 -9.28 7.22
N ILE A 275 16.61 -9.70 6.19
CA ILE A 275 17.43 -10.93 6.24
C ILE A 275 18.44 -10.87 7.37
N LEU A 276 19.20 -9.76 7.48
CA LEU A 276 20.19 -9.58 8.54
C LEU A 276 19.54 -9.62 9.93
N SER A 277 18.39 -8.95 10.09
CA SER A 277 17.62 -8.96 11.33
C SER A 277 17.25 -10.38 11.75
N TYR A 278 16.76 -11.20 10.82
CA TYR A 278 16.38 -12.58 11.11
C TYR A 278 17.57 -13.50 11.36
N VAL A 279 18.70 -13.31 10.68
CA VAL A 279 19.94 -14.04 10.97
C VAL A 279 20.39 -13.77 12.42
N ILE A 280 20.36 -12.50 12.86
CA ILE A 280 20.69 -12.14 14.25
C ILE A 280 19.68 -12.74 15.23
N ILE A 281 18.37 -12.63 14.95
CA ILE A 281 17.32 -13.20 15.80
C ILE A 281 17.53 -14.71 15.99
N ILE A 282 17.78 -15.45 14.91
CA ILE A 282 18.04 -16.90 14.96
C ILE A 282 19.30 -17.19 15.78
N GLY A 283 20.36 -16.39 15.61
CA GLY A 283 21.58 -16.48 16.41
C GLY A 283 21.33 -16.30 17.91
N VAL A 284 20.55 -15.30 18.31
CA VAL A 284 20.17 -15.04 19.71
C VAL A 284 19.34 -16.18 20.29
N ILE A 285 18.38 -16.71 19.52
CA ILE A 285 17.54 -17.83 19.96
C ILE A 285 18.39 -19.08 20.22
N ASN A 286 19.30 -19.41 19.29
CA ASN A 286 20.17 -20.58 19.41
C ASN A 286 21.16 -20.47 20.57
N SER A 287 21.62 -19.27 20.90
CA SER A 287 22.55 -19.06 22.02
C SER A 287 21.88 -19.03 23.39
N SER A 288 20.60 -18.65 23.47
CA SER A 288 19.94 -18.31 24.75
C SER A 288 18.90 -19.31 25.26
N PHE A 289 18.32 -20.19 24.42
CA PHE A 289 17.20 -21.06 24.83
C PHE A 289 17.50 -22.57 24.76
N ARG A 290 17.58 -23.19 25.94
CA ARG A 290 17.62 -24.65 26.13
C ARG A 290 16.20 -25.24 25.99
N SER A 291 15.96 -25.92 24.88
CA SER A 291 14.87 -26.86 24.51
C SER A 291 13.37 -26.54 24.71
N GLU A 292 12.90 -25.81 25.73
CA GLU A 292 11.45 -25.76 26.03
C GLU A 292 10.67 -24.59 25.41
N ASN A 293 11.34 -23.49 24.99
CA ASN A 293 10.68 -22.31 24.41
C ASN A 293 10.92 -22.10 22.89
N LEU A 294 11.68 -23.00 22.25
CA LEU A 294 12.00 -22.93 20.81
C LEU A 294 10.73 -22.96 19.94
N GLY A 295 9.76 -23.83 20.24
CA GLY A 295 8.54 -23.98 19.43
C GLY A 295 7.65 -22.73 19.37
N LYS A 296 7.54 -21.96 20.47
CA LYS A 296 6.75 -20.71 20.51
C LYS A 296 7.47 -19.54 19.81
N LEU A 297 8.80 -19.50 19.85
CA LEU A 297 9.63 -18.49 19.18
C LEU A 297 9.70 -18.72 17.65
N PHE A 298 9.87 -19.97 17.22
CA PHE A 298 9.82 -20.35 15.79
C PHE A 298 8.49 -19.97 15.16
N TYR A 299 7.38 -20.32 15.82
CA TYR A 299 6.05 -20.00 15.31
C TYR A 299 5.93 -18.50 15.01
N THR A 300 6.52 -17.61 15.82
CA THR A 300 6.32 -16.14 15.77
C THR A 300 7.14 -15.46 14.69
N CYS A 301 8.33 -15.98 14.39
CA CYS A 301 9.12 -15.54 13.24
C CYS A 301 8.52 -16.03 11.91
N THR A 302 7.94 -17.24 11.89
CA THR A 302 7.39 -17.82 10.66
C THR A 302 6.33 -16.95 10.01
N THR A 303 5.42 -16.32 10.76
CA THR A 303 4.35 -15.52 10.15
C THR A 303 4.82 -14.21 9.54
N HIS A 304 5.78 -13.53 10.16
CA HIS A 304 6.34 -12.33 9.55
C HIS A 304 7.21 -12.71 8.35
N LEU A 305 7.99 -13.80 8.43
CA LEU A 305 8.72 -14.32 7.28
C LEU A 305 7.78 -14.75 6.14
N LEU A 306 6.59 -15.28 6.45
CA LEU A 306 5.56 -15.57 5.45
C LEU A 306 5.05 -14.28 4.79
N VAL A 307 4.70 -13.24 5.57
CA VAL A 307 4.27 -11.95 5.01
C VAL A 307 5.38 -11.32 4.17
N THR A 308 6.61 -11.27 4.67
CA THR A 308 7.78 -10.80 3.92
C THR A 308 7.98 -11.63 2.64
N GLY A 309 7.90 -12.95 2.73
CA GLY A 309 8.07 -13.85 1.59
C GLY A 309 7.02 -13.62 0.52
N MET A 310 5.74 -13.53 0.89
CA MET A 310 4.65 -13.24 -0.03
C MET A 310 4.81 -11.88 -0.73
N TYR A 311 5.40 -10.90 -0.05
CA TYR A 311 5.65 -9.58 -0.63
C TYR A 311 6.85 -9.56 -1.57
N TYR A 312 8.02 -10.06 -1.14
CA TYR A 312 9.28 -9.93 -1.88
C TYR A 312 9.51 -11.02 -2.93
N ILE A 313 9.15 -12.29 -2.66
CA ILE A 313 9.48 -13.41 -3.56
C ILE A 313 8.83 -13.23 -4.95
N PRO A 314 7.52 -12.94 -5.07
CA PRO A 314 6.90 -12.79 -6.39
C PRO A 314 7.42 -11.56 -7.14
N ARG A 315 7.73 -10.47 -6.42
CA ARG A 315 8.30 -9.25 -7.00
C ARG A 315 9.70 -9.49 -7.56
N LEU A 316 10.57 -10.17 -6.81
CA LEU A 316 11.91 -10.54 -7.28
C LEU A 316 11.84 -11.49 -8.47
N PHE A 317 10.96 -12.49 -8.40
CA PHE A 317 10.75 -13.43 -9.50
C PHE A 317 10.36 -12.71 -10.78
N LEU A 318 9.38 -11.80 -10.73
CA LEU A 318 9.00 -11.01 -11.89
C LEU A 318 10.15 -10.14 -12.39
N TYR A 319 10.86 -9.46 -11.49
CA TYR A 319 11.99 -8.60 -11.87
C TYR A 319 13.03 -9.38 -12.68
N VAL A 320 13.35 -10.60 -12.24
CA VAL A 320 14.27 -11.50 -12.94
C VAL A 320 13.64 -12.05 -14.22
N ALA A 321 12.40 -12.53 -14.17
CA ALA A 321 11.71 -13.14 -15.32
C ALA A 321 11.51 -12.15 -16.47
N SER A 322 11.11 -10.92 -16.18
CA SER A 322 10.96 -9.85 -17.19
C SER A 322 12.32 -9.36 -17.70
N TYR A 323 13.35 -9.30 -16.86
CA TYR A 323 14.70 -8.91 -17.30
C TYR A 323 15.36 -9.96 -18.21
N VAL A 324 15.24 -11.24 -17.84
CA VAL A 324 15.79 -12.38 -18.60
C VAL A 324 14.87 -12.81 -19.75
N ARG A 325 13.69 -12.17 -19.90
CA ARG A 325 12.63 -12.51 -20.87
C ARG A 325 12.23 -13.99 -20.83
N LEU A 326 12.11 -14.54 -19.62
CA LEU A 326 11.66 -15.92 -19.41
C LEU A 326 10.18 -16.13 -19.76
N ILE A 327 9.38 -15.05 -19.77
CA ILE A 327 7.96 -15.04 -20.07
C ILE A 327 7.73 -13.94 -21.12
N ASP A 328 7.24 -14.30 -22.31
CA ASP A 328 7.02 -13.37 -23.44
C ASP A 328 5.52 -13.21 -23.74
N SER A 329 4.70 -13.14 -22.68
CA SER A 329 3.25 -12.99 -22.79
C SER A 329 2.76 -11.84 -21.93
N ALA A 330 2.17 -10.82 -22.58
CA ALA A 330 1.64 -9.64 -21.91
C ALA A 330 0.60 -9.96 -20.84
N ASP A 331 -0.26 -10.97 -21.07
CA ASP A 331 -1.27 -11.38 -20.08
C ASP A 331 -0.64 -12.00 -18.82
N ALA A 332 0.48 -12.72 -18.96
CA ALA A 332 1.16 -13.28 -17.79
C ALA A 332 1.85 -12.18 -16.97
N ASP A 333 2.43 -11.15 -17.60
CA ASP A 333 2.97 -9.99 -16.89
C ASP A 333 1.89 -9.30 -16.07
N VAL A 334 0.69 -9.13 -16.64
CA VAL A 334 -0.47 -8.55 -15.93
C VAL A 334 -0.96 -9.48 -14.82
N LEU A 335 -0.99 -10.79 -15.04
CA LEU A 335 -1.40 -11.75 -14.02
C LEU A 335 -0.44 -11.74 -12.84
N ILE A 336 0.86 -11.83 -13.10
CA ILE A 336 1.89 -11.83 -12.06
C ILE A 336 1.84 -10.49 -11.32
N LEU A 337 1.67 -9.37 -12.03
CA LEU A 337 1.42 -8.05 -11.44
C LEU A 337 0.28 -8.06 -10.43
N CYS A 338 -0.89 -8.54 -10.84
CA CYS A 338 -2.04 -8.63 -9.97
C CYS A 338 -1.80 -9.58 -8.78
N LEU A 339 -1.13 -10.71 -9.00
CA LEU A 339 -0.85 -11.68 -7.95
C LEU A 339 0.10 -11.11 -6.89
N TYR A 340 1.24 -10.54 -7.28
CA TYR A 340 2.19 -10.03 -6.29
C TYR A 340 1.69 -8.79 -5.55
N THR A 341 0.74 -8.06 -6.12
CA THR A 341 0.12 -6.88 -5.49
C THR A 341 -1.03 -7.29 -4.58
N PHE A 342 -2.08 -7.93 -5.13
CA PHE A 342 -3.33 -8.11 -4.38
C PHE A 342 -3.30 -9.31 -3.43
N LEU A 343 -2.49 -10.33 -3.70
CA LEU A 343 -2.42 -11.50 -2.81
C LEU A 343 -1.85 -11.12 -1.43
N PRO A 344 -0.75 -10.36 -1.32
CA PRO A 344 -0.31 -9.82 -0.03
C PRO A 344 -1.38 -8.96 0.67
N HIS A 345 -2.07 -8.07 -0.05
CA HIS A 345 -3.05 -7.15 0.57
C HIS A 345 -4.20 -7.91 1.26
N VAL A 346 -4.62 -9.06 0.72
CA VAL A 346 -5.65 -9.90 1.34
C VAL A 346 -5.07 -10.82 2.41
N ALA A 347 -3.87 -11.37 2.19
CA ALA A 347 -3.26 -12.33 3.10
C ALA A 347 -2.71 -11.68 4.38
N ASN A 348 -2.17 -10.45 4.30
CA ASN A 348 -1.53 -9.73 5.40
C ASN A 348 -2.47 -9.60 6.62
N PRO A 349 -3.68 -9.01 6.50
CA PRO A 349 -4.63 -8.93 7.61
C PRO A 349 -5.04 -10.28 8.17
N VAL A 350 -5.23 -11.29 7.32
CA VAL A 350 -5.63 -12.63 7.77
C VAL A 350 -4.54 -13.22 8.65
N ILE A 351 -3.28 -13.11 8.26
CA ILE A 351 -2.14 -13.58 9.05
C ILE A 351 -2.03 -12.79 10.36
N TYR A 352 -2.19 -11.47 10.35
CA TYR A 352 -2.09 -10.64 11.55
C TYR A 352 -3.27 -10.87 12.52
N CYS A 353 -4.50 -10.90 12.02
CA CYS A 353 -5.71 -11.13 12.82
C CYS A 353 -5.78 -12.56 13.40
N LEU A 354 -5.39 -13.58 12.64
CA LEU A 354 -5.42 -14.97 13.12
C LEU A 354 -4.37 -15.26 14.18
N ARG A 355 -3.28 -14.48 14.23
CA ARG A 355 -2.21 -14.72 15.19
C ARG A 355 -2.35 -13.89 16.45
N ASN A 356 -2.89 -12.69 16.33
CA ASN A 356 -2.89 -11.78 17.45
C ASN A 356 -4.07 -12.05 18.39
N LYS A 357 -3.78 -12.66 19.54
CA LYS A 357 -4.78 -12.99 20.58
C LYS A 357 -5.57 -11.76 21.03
N GLU A 358 -4.95 -10.58 21.09
CA GLU A 358 -5.64 -9.35 21.51
C GLU A 358 -6.61 -8.85 20.43
N ILE A 359 -6.25 -8.99 19.14
CA ILE A 359 -7.16 -8.73 18.02
C ILE A 359 -8.29 -9.76 18.02
N GLN A 360 -8.00 -11.05 18.22
CA GLN A 360 -9.02 -12.10 18.30
C GLN A 360 -9.99 -11.91 19.46
N VAL A 361 -9.49 -11.56 20.64
CA VAL A 361 -10.32 -11.26 21.82
C VAL A 361 -11.20 -10.05 21.53
N THR A 362 -10.61 -8.98 20.97
CA THR A 362 -11.37 -7.79 20.57
C THR A 362 -12.46 -8.12 19.54
N LEU A 363 -12.14 -8.91 18.51
CA LEU A 363 -13.10 -9.34 17.49
C LEU A 363 -14.22 -10.17 18.11
N ARG A 364 -13.88 -11.10 19.01
CA ARG A 364 -14.85 -11.95 19.72
C ARG A 364 -15.77 -11.14 20.61
N ASP A 365 -15.24 -10.13 21.30
CA ASP A 365 -16.03 -9.27 22.20
C ASP A 365 -16.96 -8.36 21.39
N LEU A 366 -16.51 -7.83 20.25
CA LEU A 366 -17.36 -7.07 19.33
C LEU A 366 -18.43 -7.94 18.70
N TYR A 367 -18.10 -9.16 18.28
CA TYR A 367 -19.05 -10.12 17.75
C TYR A 367 -20.11 -10.48 18.80
N ARG A 368 -19.70 -10.76 20.04
CA ARG A 368 -20.64 -11.04 21.16
C ARG A 368 -21.55 -9.86 21.46
N ARG A 369 -21.03 -8.62 21.46
CA ARG A 369 -21.84 -7.41 21.66
C ARG A 369 -22.84 -7.17 20.52
N LYS A 370 -22.45 -7.44 19.27
CA LYS A 370 -23.31 -7.26 18.10
C LYS A 370 -24.39 -8.34 18.02
N VAL A 371 -24.05 -9.60 18.33
CA VAL A 371 -25.03 -10.70 18.43
C VAL A 371 -25.98 -10.48 19.61
N GLY A 372 -25.48 -10.02 20.76
CA GLY A 372 -26.31 -9.70 21.93
C GLY A 372 -27.13 -8.41 21.84
N SER A 373 -27.00 -7.62 20.76
CA SER A 373 -27.90 -6.49 20.45
C SER A 373 -28.84 -6.78 19.29
N LEU A 374 -28.72 -7.96 18.66
CA LEU A 374 -29.58 -8.46 17.58
C LEU A 374 -30.51 -9.58 18.07
N MET A 375 -30.18 -10.21 19.21
CA MET A 375 -31.11 -10.90 20.10
C MET A 375 -31.68 -9.91 21.10
#